data_AF-A0A6B0ZFR5-F1
#
_entry.id   AF-A0A6B0ZFR5-F1
#
_cell.length_a   1.000
_cell.length_b   1.000
_cell.length_c   1.000
_cell.angle_alpha   90.00
_cell.angle_beta   90.00
_cell.angle_gamma   90.00
#
_symmetry.space_group_name_H-M   'P 1'
#
loop_
_entity.id
_entity.type
_entity.pdbx_description
1 polymer ?
#
loop_
_entity_poly.entity_id
_entity_poly.type
_entity_poly.pdbx_seq_one_letter_code
_entity_poly.pdbx_strand_id
1 'polypeptide(L)'
;MHIGYTAEQEALRHELRAYYAELLTDDVRAELGAEDGTGPVHRRIVRQMGADGWLAVGWPTEYGGRGLSAVEQFIVFDESVALGAPIPMLTINTVGPTIMQYGTDEQK
;
A
#
# COMPACT_ATOMS: atom_id res chain seq x y z
N MET A 1 0.35 -12.93 -27.76
CA MET A 1 0.69 -12.91 -26.33
C MET A 1 1.50 -11.64 -26.09
N HIS A 2 1.00 -10.74 -25.25
CA HIS A 2 1.70 -9.52 -24.86
C HIS A 2 2.16 -9.69 -23.41
N ILE A 3 3.46 -9.57 -23.16
CA ILE A 3 4.07 -9.67 -21.83
C ILE A 3 4.65 -8.31 -21.53
N GLY A 4 3.90 -7.51 -20.77
CA GLY A 4 4.20 -6.12 -20.47
C GLY A 4 3.00 -5.45 -19.82
N TYR A 5 3.24 -4.29 -19.21
CA TYR A 5 2.19 -3.47 -18.63
C TYR A 5 1.44 -2.69 -19.71
N THR A 6 0.16 -2.41 -19.46
CA THR A 6 -0.61 -1.45 -20.26
C THR A 6 -0.13 -0.01 -19.99
N ALA A 7 -0.59 0.94 -20.80
CA ALA A 7 -0.26 2.35 -20.58
C ALA A 7 -0.78 2.87 -19.23
N GLU A 8 -1.95 2.41 -18.81
CA GLU A 8 -2.56 2.75 -17.51
C GLU A 8 -1.76 2.15 -16.35
N GLN A 9 -1.25 0.94 -16.51
CA GLN A 9 -0.41 0.28 -15.51
C GLN A 9 0.98 0.95 -15.40
N GLU A 10 1.57 1.40 -16.51
CA GLU A 10 2.79 2.23 -16.46
C GLU A 10 2.52 3.59 -15.82
N ALA A 11 1.38 4.21 -16.10
CA ALA A 11 0.98 5.47 -15.45
C ALA A 11 0.85 5.30 -13.93
N LEU A 12 0.24 4.20 -13.46
CA LEU A 12 0.16 3.86 -12.04
C LEU A 12 1.56 3.71 -11.40
N ARG A 13 2.51 3.07 -12.09
CA ARG A 13 3.89 2.97 -11.61
C ARG A 13 4.54 4.34 -11.46
N HIS A 14 4.37 5.22 -12.44
CA HIS A 14 4.90 6.58 -12.38
C HIS A 14 4.27 7.41 -11.25
N GLU A 15 2.96 7.27 -11.05
CA GLU A 15 2.24 7.91 -9.95
C GLU A 15 2.79 7.47 -8.59
N LEU A 16 2.93 6.17 -8.35
CA LEU A 16 3.48 5.61 -7.11
C LEU A 16 4.91 6.08 -6.83
N ARG A 17 5.75 6.13 -7.87
CA ARG A 17 7.13 6.62 -7.74
C ARG A 17 7.19 8.08 -7.33
N ALA A 18 6.36 8.92 -7.96
CA ALA A 18 6.28 10.33 -7.61
C ALA A 18 5.79 10.49 -6.16
N TYR A 19 4.73 9.78 -5.80
CA TYR A 19 4.17 9.78 -4.45
C TYR A 19 5.20 9.37 -3.38
N TYR A 20 5.90 8.24 -3.59
CA TYR A 20 6.91 7.78 -2.64
C TYR A 20 8.17 8.64 -2.61
N ALA A 21 8.54 9.30 -3.71
CA ALA A 21 9.66 10.23 -3.71
C ALA A 21 9.37 11.45 -2.80
N GLU A 22 8.13 11.91 -2.76
CA GLU A 22 7.70 13.00 -1.88
C GLU A 22 7.52 12.53 -0.42
N LEU A 23 6.93 11.35 -0.23
CA LEU A 23 6.63 10.82 1.10
C LEU A 23 7.88 10.31 1.84
N LEU A 24 8.80 9.66 1.13
CA LEU A 24 9.97 8.96 1.69
C LEU A 24 11.25 9.73 1.37
N THR A 25 11.38 10.91 1.94
CA THR A 25 12.63 11.69 1.91
C THR A 25 13.78 10.93 2.58
N ASP A 26 15.02 11.36 2.33
CA ASP A 26 16.20 10.71 2.91
C ASP A 26 16.17 10.67 4.45
N ASP A 27 15.69 11.74 5.09
CA ASP A 27 15.53 11.81 6.54
C ASP A 27 14.48 10.80 7.03
N VAL A 28 13.33 10.70 6.36
CA VAL A 28 12.29 9.72 6.70
C VAL A 28 12.80 8.30 6.55
N ARG A 29 13.59 8.01 5.50
CA ARG A 29 14.20 6.69 5.29
C ARG A 29 15.19 6.34 6.41
N ALA A 30 16.03 7.29 6.81
CA ALA A 30 16.97 7.10 7.90
C ALA A 30 16.26 6.84 9.23
N GLU A 31 15.21 7.60 9.52
CA GLU A 31 14.35 7.42 10.70
C GLU A 31 13.66 6.05 10.69
N LEU A 32 13.05 5.65 9.58
CA LEU A 32 12.40 4.33 9.44
C LEU A 32 13.38 3.19 9.68
N GLY A 33 14.61 3.31 9.17
CA GLY A 33 15.67 2.32 9.37
C GLY A 33 16.13 2.18 10.83
N ALA A 34 15.89 3.19 11.67
CA ALA A 34 16.25 3.18 13.09
C ALA A 34 15.13 2.67 14.02
N GLU A 35 13.89 2.54 13.53
CA GLU A 35 12.71 2.27 14.35
C GLU A 35 12.27 0.79 14.39
N ASP A 36 13.04 -0.13 13.80
CA ASP A 36 12.72 -1.57 13.70
C ASP A 36 11.25 -1.86 13.30
N GLY A 37 10.65 -0.98 12.48
CA GLY A 37 9.29 -1.12 11.96
C GLY A 37 8.14 -0.87 12.96
N THR A 38 8.38 -0.33 14.16
CA THR A 38 7.32 -0.13 15.17
C THR A 38 7.23 1.27 15.77
N GLY A 39 8.14 2.16 15.39
CA GLY A 39 8.26 3.50 15.96
C GLY A 39 7.24 4.53 15.42
N PRO A 40 7.32 5.77 15.95
CA PRO A 40 6.40 6.85 15.60
C PRO A 40 6.44 7.24 14.12
N VAL A 41 7.60 7.18 13.47
CA VAL A 41 7.76 7.52 12.05
C VAL A 41 7.09 6.45 11.19
N HIS A 42 7.30 5.17 11.51
CA HIS A 42 6.59 4.07 10.85
C HIS A 42 5.06 4.27 10.93
N ARG A 43 4.53 4.56 12.13
CA ARG A 43 3.09 4.80 12.32
C ARG A 43 2.59 6.03 11.54
N ARG A 44 3.37 7.11 11.50
CA ARG A 44 3.03 8.33 10.77
C ARG A 44 2.91 8.04 9.28
N ILE A 45 3.89 7.35 8.70
CA ILE A 45 3.92 7.05 7.26
C ILE A 45 2.79 6.08 6.88
N VAL A 46 2.57 5.01 7.66
CA VAL A 46 1.43 4.10 7.44
C VAL A 46 0.10 4.85 7.51
N ARG A 47 -0.06 5.77 8.47
CA ARG A 47 -1.27 6.58 8.60
C ARG A 47 -1.48 7.49 7.38
N GLN A 48 -0.42 8.13 6.90
CA GLN A 48 -0.45 8.98 5.71
C GLN A 48 -0.87 8.18 4.48
N MET A 49 -0.24 7.03 4.23
CA MET A 49 -0.62 6.13 3.15
C MET A 49 -2.07 5.66 3.22
N GLY A 50 -2.60 5.45 4.43
CA GLY A 50 -4.01 5.14 4.64
C GLY A 50 -4.93 6.29 4.28
N ALA A 51 -4.58 7.52 4.69
CA ALA A 51 -5.33 8.73 4.35
C ALA A 51 -5.33 9.02 2.84
N ASP A 52 -4.21 8.72 2.17
CA ASP A 52 -4.02 8.93 0.73
C ASP A 52 -4.60 7.80 -0.13
N GLY A 53 -5.18 6.76 0.48
CA GLY A 53 -5.84 5.67 -0.23
C GLY A 53 -4.89 4.66 -0.89
N TRP A 54 -3.63 4.60 -0.43
CA TRP A 54 -2.61 3.67 -0.92
C TRP A 54 -2.51 2.38 -0.10
N LEU A 55 -3.23 2.31 1.03
CA LEU A 55 -3.45 1.05 1.73
C LEU A 55 -4.68 0.34 1.19
N ALA A 56 -4.71 -1.00 1.28
CA ALA A 56 -5.89 -1.79 0.95
C ALA A 56 -6.44 -1.55 -0.48
N VAL A 57 -5.57 -1.21 -1.43
CA VAL A 57 -5.97 -0.86 -2.81
C VAL A 57 -6.76 -1.96 -3.53
N GLY A 58 -6.56 -3.21 -3.14
CA GLY A 58 -7.29 -4.37 -3.67
C GLY A 58 -8.64 -4.65 -3.03
N TRP A 59 -8.96 -4.00 -1.91
CA TRP A 59 -10.24 -4.23 -1.24
C TRP A 59 -11.40 -3.72 -2.10
N PRO A 60 -12.58 -4.36 -2.02
CA PRO A 60 -13.79 -3.82 -2.61
C PRO A 60 -14.08 -2.40 -2.10
N THR A 61 -14.71 -1.59 -2.94
CA THR A 61 -15.07 -0.20 -2.60
C THR A 61 -16.05 -0.10 -1.43
N GLU A 62 -16.90 -1.11 -1.23
CA GLU A 62 -17.81 -1.22 -0.08
C GLU A 62 -17.08 -1.30 1.28
N TYR A 63 -15.81 -1.74 1.28
CA TYR A 63 -14.92 -1.76 2.44
C TYR A 63 -13.88 -0.63 2.40
N GLY A 64 -14.11 0.40 1.58
CA GLY A 64 -13.23 1.58 1.48
C GLY A 64 -11.95 1.38 0.67
N GLY A 65 -11.82 0.26 -0.06
CA GLY A 65 -10.70 0.04 -0.99
C GLY A 65 -10.88 0.71 -2.35
N ARG A 66 -9.88 0.53 -3.22
CA ARG A 66 -9.89 1.04 -4.61
C ARG A 66 -10.36 0.02 -5.64
N GLY A 67 -10.57 -1.24 -5.25
CA GLY A 67 -10.99 -2.32 -6.15
C GLY A 67 -10.00 -2.62 -7.27
N LEU A 68 -8.70 -2.34 -7.07
CA LEU A 68 -7.68 -2.57 -8.09
C LEU A 68 -7.56 -4.06 -8.45
N SER A 69 -7.29 -4.33 -9.72
CA SER A 69 -7.05 -5.68 -10.23
C SER A 69 -5.78 -6.29 -9.62
N ALA A 70 -5.61 -7.62 -9.76
CA ALA A 70 -4.44 -8.32 -9.21
C ALA A 70 -3.10 -7.78 -9.74
N VAL A 71 -3.05 -7.36 -11.02
CA VAL A 71 -1.83 -6.79 -11.62
C VAL A 71 -1.53 -5.40 -11.06
N GLU A 72 -2.56 -4.57 -10.86
CA GLU A 72 -2.40 -3.25 -10.26
C GLU A 72 -2.02 -3.32 -8.78
N GLN A 73 -2.58 -4.29 -8.03
CA GLN A 73 -2.15 -4.58 -6.66
C GLN A 73 -0.68 -5.00 -6.61
N PHE A 74 -0.24 -5.84 -7.57
CA PHE A 74 1.16 -6.23 -7.69
C PHE A 74 2.05 -5.02 -7.97
N ILE A 75 1.65 -4.13 -8.88
CA ILE A 75 2.38 -2.88 -9.17
C ILE A 75 2.53 -2.02 -7.92
N VAL A 76 1.43 -1.81 -7.18
CA VAL A 76 1.47 -1.04 -5.92
C VAL A 76 2.45 -1.70 -4.95
N PHE A 77 2.38 -3.01 -4.77
CA PHE A 77 3.29 -3.72 -3.89
C PHE A 77 4.76 -3.60 -4.32
N ASP A 78 5.06 -3.85 -5.59
CA ASP A 78 6.42 -3.87 -6.13
C ASP A 78 7.10 -2.50 -5.98
N GLU A 79 6.43 -1.42 -6.38
CA GLU A 79 6.98 -0.06 -6.24
C GLU A 79 7.13 0.34 -4.77
N SER A 80 6.23 -0.11 -3.89
CA SER A 80 6.31 0.15 -2.46
C SER A 80 7.51 -0.53 -1.80
N VAL A 81 7.77 -1.80 -2.13
CA VAL A 81 8.95 -2.52 -1.64
C VAL A 81 10.22 -1.94 -2.22
N ALA A 82 10.24 -1.67 -3.54
CA ALA A 82 11.39 -1.09 -4.23
C ALA A 82 11.81 0.26 -3.60
N LEU A 83 10.84 1.04 -3.15
CA LEU A 83 11.05 2.34 -2.52
C LEU A 83 11.08 2.28 -0.99
N GLY A 84 11.07 1.11 -0.36
CA GLY A 84 11.21 0.96 1.08
C GLY A 84 10.04 1.51 1.91
N ALA A 85 8.83 1.55 1.33
CA ALA A 85 7.63 1.97 2.04
C ALA A 85 7.21 0.93 3.08
N PRO A 86 6.80 1.34 4.29
CA PRO A 86 6.43 0.43 5.38
C PRO A 86 5.01 -0.13 5.22
N ILE A 87 4.73 -0.88 4.16
CA ILE A 87 3.38 -1.41 3.92
C ILE A 87 3.04 -2.56 4.89
N PRO A 88 1.92 -2.48 5.64
CA PRO A 88 1.47 -3.55 6.53
C PRO A 88 0.79 -4.69 5.76
N MET A 89 1.57 -5.42 4.94
CA MET A 89 1.10 -6.43 3.99
C MET A 89 0.18 -7.49 4.60
N LEU A 90 0.55 -8.04 5.76
CA LEU A 90 -0.27 -9.06 6.43
C LEU A 90 -1.62 -8.51 6.87
N THR A 91 -1.66 -7.25 7.32
CA THR A 91 -2.90 -6.60 7.75
C THR A 91 -3.84 -6.43 6.57
N ILE A 92 -3.34 -5.89 5.44
CA ILE A 92 -4.20 -5.58 4.29
C ILE A 92 -4.51 -6.79 3.40
N ASN A 93 -3.63 -7.79 3.29
CA ASN A 93 -3.84 -8.91 2.38
C ASN A 93 -4.34 -10.18 3.08
N THR A 94 -4.30 -10.23 4.41
CA THR A 94 -4.73 -11.41 5.16
C THR A 94 -5.75 -11.07 6.24
N VAL A 95 -5.39 -10.20 7.19
CA VAL A 95 -6.27 -9.91 8.35
C VAL A 95 -7.58 -9.26 7.89
N GLY A 96 -7.51 -8.17 7.12
CA GLY A 96 -8.70 -7.48 6.61
C GLY A 96 -9.59 -8.40 5.77
N PRO A 97 -9.08 -9.09 4.73
CA PRO A 97 -9.88 -10.03 3.95
C PRO A 97 -10.50 -11.17 4.79
N THR A 98 -9.80 -11.65 5.81
CA THR A 98 -10.34 -12.65 6.74
C THR A 98 -11.53 -12.08 7.53
N ILE A 99 -11.44 -10.84 8.00
CA ILE A 99 -12.54 -10.15 8.70
C ILE A 99 -13.70 -9.89 7.73
N MET A 100 -13.43 -9.46 6.49
CA MET A 100 -14.49 -9.25 5.49
C MET A 100 -15.27 -10.54 5.21
N GLN A 101 -14.58 -11.67 5.12
CA GLN A 101 -15.19 -12.95 4.78
C GLN A 101 -15.87 -13.63 5.97
N TYR A 102 -15.25 -13.59 7.16
CA TYR A 102 -15.66 -14.40 8.31
C TYR A 102 -16.01 -13.59 9.56
N GLY A 103 -15.78 -12.28 9.54
CA GLY A 103 -16.07 -11.40 10.66
C GLY A 103 -17.56 -11.13 10.82
N THR A 104 -17.94 -10.74 12.04
CA THR A 104 -19.28 -10.19 12.32
C THR A 104 -19.42 -8.79 11.73
N ASP A 105 -20.65 -8.28 11.64
CA ASP A 105 -20.90 -6.92 11.17
C ASP A 105 -20.28 -5.85 12.08
N GLU A 106 -20.03 -6.16 13.36
CA GLU A 106 -19.29 -5.26 14.28
C GLU A 106 -17.78 -5.25 14.02
N GLN A 107 -17.24 -6.34 13.47
CA GLN A 107 -15.80 -6.45 13.16
C GLN A 107 -15.45 -5.85 11.80
N LYS A 108 -16.40 -5.82 10.87
CA LYS A 108 -16.27 -5.23 9.53
C LYS A 108 -16.34 -3.70 9.60
#